data_AF-A0A7X4CGR5-F1
#
_entry.id   AF-A0A7X4CGR5-F1
#
_cell.length_a   1.000
_cell.length_b   1.000
_cell.length_c   1.000
_cell.angle_alpha   90.00
_cell.angle_beta   90.00
_cell.angle_gamma   90.00
#
_symmetry.space_group_name_H-M   'P 1'
#
loop_
_entity.id
_entity.type
_entity.pdbx_description
1 polymer ?
#
loop_
_entity_poly.entity_id
_entity_poly.type
_entity_poly.pdbx_seq_one_letter_code
_entity_poly.pdbx_strand_id
1 'polypeptide(L)'
;AMKRSHKRWGVPVAVQMAAIYQESKFDGNARTPRKYFLWIIPMGRQSSAYGYSQALDGTWKEYQHDQRAYGARRNRIRDATDFMGWYFKGSQRALGIPLHDARNQYLAYHEGRTGYSRGSHRDKPWLLRIANEVSSRALLYDAQLRSCRRI
;
A
#
# COMPACT_ATOMS: atom_id res chain seq x y z
N ALA A 1 -14.35 -2.29 4.07
CA ALA A 1 -13.08 -1.87 4.69
C ALA A 1 -12.61 -0.53 4.12
N MET A 2 -12.40 -0.43 2.80
CA MET A 2 -11.82 0.76 2.16
C MET A 2 -12.61 2.07 2.33
N LYS A 3 -13.96 2.03 2.33
CA LYS A 3 -14.76 3.22 2.64
C LYS A 3 -14.47 3.79 4.04
N ARG A 4 -14.21 2.93 5.03
CA ARG A 4 -13.87 3.33 6.40
C ARG A 4 -12.48 3.97 6.44
N SER A 5 -11.50 3.33 5.81
CA SER A 5 -10.14 3.86 5.70
C SER A 5 -10.12 5.17 4.91
N HIS A 6 -10.91 5.30 3.84
CA HIS A 6 -11.11 6.54 3.10
C HIS A 6 -11.64 7.66 4.02
N LYS A 7 -12.69 7.40 4.80
CA LYS A 7 -13.24 8.38 5.74
C LYS A 7 -12.21 8.85 6.77
N ARG A 8 -11.31 7.95 7.21
CA ARG A 8 -10.30 8.26 8.23
C ARG A 8 -9.06 8.96 7.67
N TRP A 9 -8.56 8.50 6.52
CA TRP A 9 -7.25 8.87 5.99
C TRP A 9 -7.31 9.74 4.74
N GLY A 10 -8.47 9.82 4.08
CA GLY A 10 -8.70 10.58 2.84
C GLY A 10 -8.23 9.87 1.57
N VAL A 11 -7.67 8.66 1.67
CA VAL A 11 -7.20 7.90 0.50
C VAL A 11 -8.40 7.44 -0.33
N PRO A 12 -8.51 7.74 -1.64
CA PRO A 12 -9.63 7.29 -2.44
C PRO A 12 -9.78 5.77 -2.41
N VAL A 13 -11.03 5.29 -2.41
CA VAL A 13 -11.34 3.84 -2.34
C VAL A 13 -10.68 3.10 -3.50
N ALA A 14 -10.72 3.67 -4.71
CA ALA A 14 -10.13 3.09 -5.91
C ALA A 14 -8.61 2.90 -5.80
N VAL A 15 -7.90 3.85 -5.19
CA VAL A 15 -6.44 3.76 -4.95
C VAL A 15 -6.13 2.62 -3.98
N GLN A 16 -6.89 2.50 -2.89
CA GLN A 16 -6.73 1.40 -1.94
C GLN A 16 -7.02 0.04 -2.59
N MET A 17 -8.08 -0.06 -3.40
CA MET A 17 -8.42 -1.28 -4.13
C MET A 17 -7.32 -1.68 -5.11
N ALA A 18 -6.79 -0.73 -5.89
CA ALA A 18 -5.76 -1.02 -6.88
C ALA A 18 -4.46 -1.52 -6.25
N ALA A 19 -4.04 -0.88 -5.15
CA ALA A 19 -2.85 -1.30 -4.43
C ALA A 19 -3.06 -2.67 -3.77
N ILE A 20 -4.17 -2.92 -3.05
CA ILE A 20 -4.44 -4.24 -2.44
C ILE A 20 -4.52 -5.35 -3.51
N TYR A 21 -5.12 -5.07 -4.67
CA TYR A 21 -5.16 -6.03 -5.76
C TYR A 21 -3.75 -6.40 -6.25
N GLN A 22 -2.85 -5.43 -6.35
CA GLN A 22 -1.47 -5.69 -6.75
C GLN A 22 -0.72 -6.53 -5.70
N GLU A 23 -0.92 -6.20 -4.43
CA GLU A 23 -0.22 -6.82 -3.31
C GLU A 23 -0.67 -8.26 -3.05
N SER A 24 -1.97 -8.54 -3.15
CA SER A 24 -2.53 -9.83 -2.74
C SER A 24 -3.65 -10.35 -3.63
N LYS A 25 -4.06 -9.61 -4.67
CA LYS A 25 -5.27 -9.92 -5.47
C LYS A 25 -6.53 -10.10 -4.63
N PHE A 26 -6.59 -9.43 -3.47
CA PHE A 26 -7.64 -9.61 -2.45
C PHE A 26 -7.69 -11.02 -1.84
N ASP A 27 -6.63 -11.81 -1.96
CA ASP A 27 -6.48 -13.04 -1.20
C ASP A 27 -5.80 -12.73 0.15
N GLY A 28 -6.50 -13.03 1.24
CA GLY A 28 -6.01 -12.83 2.62
C GLY A 28 -5.04 -13.90 3.10
N ASN A 29 -4.95 -14.99 2.36
CA ASN A 29 -3.99 -16.09 2.55
C ASN A 29 -2.88 -16.04 1.50
N ALA A 30 -2.80 -14.98 0.69
CA ALA A 30 -1.74 -14.80 -0.29
C ALA A 30 -0.36 -14.99 0.38
N ARG A 31 0.21 -16.17 0.18
CA ARG A 31 1.61 -16.49 0.43
C ARG A 31 2.27 -16.42 -0.93
N THR A 32 3.04 -15.39 -1.18
CA THR A 32 3.57 -15.09 -2.52
C THR A 32 4.43 -16.27 -3.04
N PRO A 33 4.07 -16.95 -4.14
CA PRO A 33 4.97 -17.88 -4.82
C PRO A 33 5.95 -17.15 -5.78
N ARG A 34 5.85 -15.81 -5.89
CA ARG A 34 6.66 -14.99 -6.80
C ARG A 34 7.78 -14.26 -6.05
N LYS A 35 9.02 -14.46 -6.51
CA LYS A 35 10.28 -13.84 -6.07
C LYS A 35 10.37 -12.30 -6.26
N TYR A 36 9.27 -11.55 -6.26
CA TYR A 36 9.34 -10.09 -6.10
C TYR A 36 9.42 -9.79 -4.60
N PHE A 37 10.54 -10.23 -4.03
CA PHE A 37 10.90 -10.00 -2.63
C PHE A 37 11.22 -8.52 -2.48
N LEU A 38 10.57 -7.84 -1.53
CA LEU A 38 10.89 -6.49 -1.09
C LEU A 38 12.30 -6.50 -0.48
N TRP A 39 13.30 -6.05 -1.25
CA TRP A 39 14.63 -5.76 -0.75
C TRP A 39 14.85 -4.25 -0.76
N ILE A 40 15.25 -3.70 0.41
CA ILE A 40 15.83 -2.38 0.77
C ILE A 40 15.12 -1.89 2.06
N ILE A 41 15.67 -2.00 3.28
CA ILE A 41 16.82 -1.26 3.88
C ILE A 41 17.58 -2.11 4.93
N PRO A 42 18.87 -1.80 5.23
CA PRO A 42 19.89 -2.64 5.86
C PRO A 42 19.84 -2.70 7.40
N MET A 43 20.53 -3.70 7.96
CA MET A 43 20.68 -4.09 9.38
C MET A 43 19.46 -4.73 10.06
N GLY A 44 19.53 -6.06 10.20
CA GLY A 44 18.85 -6.79 11.27
C GLY A 44 17.50 -7.42 10.92
N ARG A 45 17.56 -8.73 10.59
CA ARG A 45 16.47 -9.72 10.44
C ARG A 45 15.72 -9.73 9.10
N GLN A 46 15.82 -10.86 8.40
CA GLN A 46 14.82 -11.32 7.42
C GLN A 46 13.43 -11.29 8.08
N SER A 47 12.50 -10.50 7.54
CA SER A 47 11.09 -10.51 7.95
C SER A 47 10.22 -11.16 6.88
N SER A 48 9.28 -12.00 7.29
CA SER A 48 8.32 -12.69 6.43
C SER A 48 7.16 -11.76 6.03
N ALA A 49 7.16 -11.29 4.78
CA ALA A 49 6.01 -10.60 4.21
C ALA A 49 4.79 -11.56 4.18
N TYR A 50 3.65 -11.16 4.75
CA TYR A 50 2.42 -11.97 4.83
C TYR A 50 1.15 -11.11 4.93
N GLY A 51 0.07 -11.54 4.26
CA GLY A 51 -1.26 -10.91 4.33
C GLY A 51 -1.54 -9.87 3.22
N TYR A 52 -2.62 -9.11 3.37
CA TYR A 52 -3.11 -8.14 2.35
C TYR A 52 -2.19 -6.93 2.15
N SER A 53 -1.41 -6.58 3.17
CA SER A 53 -0.39 -5.56 3.12
C SER A 53 0.96 -6.26 3.24
N GLN A 54 1.79 -6.28 2.18
CA GLN A 54 3.16 -6.81 2.25
C GLN A 54 4.10 -5.86 3.04
N ALA A 55 3.62 -5.33 4.16
CA ALA A 55 4.36 -4.45 5.04
C ALA A 55 5.49 -5.23 5.73
N LEU A 56 6.69 -4.66 5.73
CA LEU A 56 7.80 -5.10 6.57
C LEU A 56 7.36 -5.10 8.05
N ASP A 57 7.87 -6.05 8.83
CA ASP A 57 7.47 -6.21 10.24
C ASP A 57 7.66 -4.93 11.08
N GLY A 58 8.68 -4.13 10.75
CA GLY A 58 8.93 -2.83 11.40
C GLY A 58 7.81 -1.82 11.15
N THR A 59 7.45 -1.58 9.89
CA THR A 59 6.41 -0.61 9.51
C THR A 59 5.04 -0.99 10.06
N TRP A 60 4.73 -2.29 10.12
CA TRP A 60 3.49 -2.73 10.74
C TRP A 60 3.46 -2.46 12.24
N LYS A 61 4.57 -2.72 12.96
CA LYS A 61 4.67 -2.42 14.39
C LYS A 61 4.56 -0.93 14.66
N GLU A 62 5.19 -0.08 13.84
CA GLU A 62 5.03 1.38 13.91
C GLU A 62 3.57 1.78 13.80
N TYR A 63 2.84 1.24 12.82
CA TYR A 63 1.40 1.46 12.69
C TYR A 63 0.63 1.00 13.93
N GLN A 64 0.91 -0.19 14.45
CA GLN A 64 0.22 -0.70 15.64
C GLN A 64 0.44 0.20 16.85
N HIS A 65 1.66 0.73 17.03
CA HIS A 65 1.98 1.65 18.10
C HIS A 65 1.29 3.01 17.88
N ASP A 66 1.49 3.63 16.72
CA ASP A 66 0.98 4.96 16.38
C ASP A 66 -0.55 5.02 16.41
N GLN A 67 -1.20 3.95 15.93
CA GLN A 67 -2.66 3.84 15.89
C GLN A 67 -3.26 3.12 17.10
N ARG A 68 -2.44 2.79 18.12
CA ARG A 68 -2.84 2.01 19.30
C ARG A 68 -3.61 0.73 18.95
N ALA A 69 -3.22 0.10 17.84
CA ALA A 69 -3.89 -1.03 17.20
C ALA A 69 -3.16 -2.36 17.46
N TYR A 70 -2.82 -2.64 18.73
CA TYR A 70 -2.01 -3.82 19.11
C TYR A 70 -2.64 -5.16 18.68
N GLY A 71 -3.96 -5.24 18.56
CA GLY A 71 -4.68 -6.43 18.08
C GLY A 71 -4.84 -6.55 16.56
N ALA A 72 -4.32 -5.60 15.78
CA ALA A 72 -4.44 -5.58 14.32
C ALA A 72 -3.68 -6.75 13.68
N ARG A 73 -4.28 -7.38 12.67
CA ARG A 73 -3.69 -8.52 11.94
C ARG A 73 -3.63 -8.25 10.43
N ARG A 74 -2.47 -8.47 9.81
CA ARG A 74 -2.24 -8.20 8.36
C ARG A 74 -3.13 -8.99 7.40
N ASN A 75 -3.57 -10.17 7.83
CA ASN A 75 -4.49 -11.01 7.07
C ASN A 75 -5.97 -10.62 7.25
N ARG A 76 -6.27 -9.59 8.05
CA ARG A 76 -7.62 -9.02 8.12
C ARG A 76 -7.69 -7.84 7.18
N ILE A 77 -8.55 -7.94 6.16
CA ILE A 77 -8.73 -6.88 5.16
C ILE A 77 -9.00 -5.51 5.79
N ARG A 78 -9.74 -5.46 6.91
CA ARG A 78 -10.01 -4.22 7.65
C ARG A 78 -8.73 -3.55 8.15
N ASP A 79 -7.86 -4.32 8.79
CA ASP A 79 -6.64 -3.82 9.41
C ASP A 79 -5.60 -3.45 8.35
N ALA A 80 -5.45 -4.29 7.32
CA ALA A 80 -4.54 -4.01 6.21
C ALA A 80 -4.94 -2.76 5.42
N THR A 81 -6.24 -2.56 5.21
CA THR A 81 -6.75 -1.37 4.52
C THR A 81 -6.56 -0.10 5.36
N ASP A 82 -6.72 -0.18 6.69
CA ASP A 82 -6.45 0.96 7.59
C ASP A 82 -4.96 1.29 7.62
N PHE A 83 -4.11 0.27 7.71
CA PHE A 83 -2.65 0.39 7.60
C PHE A 83 -2.22 1.07 6.29
N MET A 84 -2.76 0.66 5.14
CA MET A 84 -2.44 1.31 3.86
C MET A 84 -2.90 2.76 3.83
N GLY A 85 -4.07 3.05 4.42
CA GLY A 85 -4.57 4.42 4.59
C GLY A 85 -3.62 5.28 5.43
N TRP A 86 -3.21 4.77 6.58
CA TRP A 86 -2.21 5.39 7.46
C TRP A 86 -0.89 5.64 6.73
N TYR A 87 -0.40 4.64 5.98
CA TYR A 87 0.87 4.75 5.27
C TYR A 87 0.82 5.82 4.18
N PHE A 88 -0.20 5.80 3.32
CA PHE A 88 -0.33 6.78 2.24
C PHE A 88 -0.55 8.19 2.78
N LYS A 89 -1.28 8.34 3.90
CA LYS A 89 -1.38 9.64 4.58
C LYS A 89 -0.04 10.12 5.11
N GLY A 90 0.77 9.24 5.68
CA GLY A 90 2.14 9.54 6.06
C GLY A 90 3.01 9.94 4.86
N SER A 91 2.87 9.26 3.72
CA SER A 91 3.59 9.60 2.49
C SER A 91 3.17 10.94 1.92
N GLN A 92 1.87 11.30 1.98
CA GLN A 92 1.42 12.64 1.63
C GLN A 92 2.10 13.70 2.51
N ARG A 93 2.14 13.48 3.84
CA ARG A 93 2.74 14.43 4.78
C ARG A 93 4.25 14.58 4.60
N ALA A 94 4.96 13.47 4.38
CA ALA A 94 6.42 13.45 4.33
C ALA A 94 6.99 13.80 2.96
N LEU A 95 6.28 13.45 1.88
CA LEU A 95 6.79 13.53 0.49
C LEU A 95 5.93 14.44 -0.40
N GLY A 96 4.81 14.97 0.10
CA GLY A 96 3.91 15.80 -0.70
C GLY A 96 3.10 15.02 -1.76
N ILE A 97 3.18 13.69 -1.79
CA ILE A 97 2.49 12.88 -2.80
C ILE A 97 0.98 12.95 -2.58
N PRO A 98 0.17 13.40 -3.55
CA PRO A 98 -1.27 13.45 -3.40
C PRO A 98 -1.87 12.07 -3.14
N LEU A 99 -2.94 11.99 -2.34
CA LEU A 99 -3.56 10.69 -2.00
C LEU A 99 -4.24 10.01 -3.21
N HIS A 100 -4.61 10.78 -4.22
CA HIS A 100 -5.18 10.26 -5.47
C HIS A 100 -4.11 9.81 -6.47
N ASP A 101 -2.84 10.13 -6.24
CA ASP A 101 -1.73 9.69 -7.08
C ASP A 101 -1.34 8.25 -6.76
N ALA A 102 -2.12 7.31 -7.28
CA ALA A 102 -1.93 5.89 -7.02
C ALA A 102 -0.52 5.40 -7.39
N ARG A 103 0.05 5.93 -8.48
CA ARG A 103 1.38 5.54 -8.98
C ARG A 103 2.44 5.87 -7.94
N ASN A 104 2.53 7.13 -7.53
CA ASN A 104 3.58 7.58 -6.63
C ASN A 104 3.34 7.11 -5.20
N GLN A 105 2.09 6.97 -4.76
CA GLN A 105 1.78 6.33 -3.48
C GLN A 105 2.28 4.88 -3.44
N TYR A 106 2.07 4.13 -4.53
CA TYR A 106 2.54 2.75 -4.63
C TYR A 106 4.08 2.65 -4.66
N LEU A 107 4.75 3.52 -5.41
CA LEU A 107 6.22 3.59 -5.43
C LEU A 107 6.79 3.90 -4.04
N ALA A 108 6.19 4.86 -3.32
CA ALA A 108 6.62 5.19 -1.96
C ALA A 108 6.36 4.06 -0.97
N TYR A 109 5.26 3.33 -1.14
CA TYR A 109 4.94 2.14 -0.35
C TYR A 109 5.94 1.01 -0.56
N HIS A 110 6.32 0.76 -1.81
CA HIS A 110 7.27 -0.30 -2.17
C HIS A 110 8.71 0.02 -1.74
N GLU A 111 9.18 1.23 -2.00
CA GLU A 111 10.58 1.62 -1.72
C GLU A 111 10.82 2.11 -0.28
N GLY A 112 9.74 2.34 0.46
CA GLY A 112 9.81 3.19 1.65
C GLY A 112 9.93 4.68 1.29
N ARG A 113 9.53 5.56 2.21
CA ARG A 113 9.54 7.01 1.97
C ARG A 113 10.94 7.55 1.68
N THR A 114 11.95 7.09 2.41
CA THR A 114 13.35 7.47 2.19
C THR A 114 13.88 6.97 0.84
N GLY A 115 13.61 5.71 0.47
CA GLY A 115 14.02 5.15 -0.82
C GLY A 115 13.38 5.89 -1.99
N TYR A 116 12.08 6.17 -1.89
CA TYR A 116 11.37 6.97 -2.87
C TYR A 116 11.96 8.38 -3.02
N SER A 117 12.21 9.07 -1.90
CA SER A 117 12.83 10.40 -1.92
C SER A 117 14.23 10.40 -2.54
N ARG A 118 14.97 9.29 -2.40
CA ARG A 118 16.29 9.09 -3.04
C ARG A 118 16.19 8.63 -4.49
N GLY A 119 15.00 8.36 -4.99
CA GLY A 119 14.78 7.96 -6.38
C GLY A 119 15.11 6.50 -6.70
N SER A 120 15.23 5.60 -5.71
CA SER A 120 15.65 4.21 -5.93
C SER A 120 14.72 3.37 -6.83
N HIS A 121 13.48 3.83 -7.04
CA HIS A 121 12.55 3.22 -7.98
C HIS A 121 12.93 3.45 -9.45
N ARG A 122 13.72 4.49 -9.77
CA ARG A 122 14.07 4.87 -11.15
C ARG A 122 14.90 3.79 -11.84
N ASP A 123 15.72 3.09 -11.06
CA ASP A 123 16.59 2.01 -11.55
C ASP A 123 15.87 0.65 -11.61
N LYS A 124 14.56 0.62 -11.37
CA LYS A 124 13.73 -0.59 -11.37
C LYS A 124 12.64 -0.50 -12.43
N PRO A 125 12.94 -0.73 -13.72
CA PRO A 125 11.96 -0.66 -14.80
C PRO A 125 10.71 -1.53 -14.55
N TRP A 126 10.90 -2.70 -13.93
CA TRP A 126 9.80 -3.59 -13.56
C TRP A 126 8.85 -2.94 -12.53
N LEU A 127 9.38 -2.19 -11.56
CA LEU A 127 8.58 -1.53 -10.53
C LEU A 127 7.83 -0.34 -11.11
N LEU A 128 8.47 0.43 -12.00
CA LEU A 128 7.81 1.52 -12.72
C LEU A 128 6.61 1.00 -13.54
N ARG A 129 6.78 -0.15 -14.20
CA ARG A 129 5.69 -0.81 -14.93
C ARG A 129 4.54 -1.19 -13.99
N ILE A 130 4.83 -1.85 -12.87
CA ILE A 130 3.80 -2.23 -11.89
C ILE A 130 3.08 -0.99 -11.33
N ALA A 131 3.81 0.08 -10.99
CA ALA A 131 3.20 1.31 -10.49
C ALA A 131 2.27 1.96 -11.52
N ASN A 132 2.60 1.88 -12.81
CA ASN A 132 1.71 2.31 -13.88
C ASN A 132 0.47 1.41 -13.97
N GLU A 133 0.61 0.09 -13.84
CA GLU A 133 -0.53 -0.84 -13.79
C GLU A 133 -1.47 -0.56 -12.61
N VAL A 134 -0.91 -0.24 -11.44
CA VAL A 134 -1.69 0.18 -10.25
C VAL A 134 -2.46 1.47 -10.54
N SER A 135 -1.83 2.45 -11.20
CA SER A 135 -2.49 3.69 -11.60
C SER A 135 -3.65 3.46 -12.57
N SER A 136 -3.42 2.70 -13.63
CA SER A 136 -4.46 2.34 -14.61
C SER A 136 -5.62 1.60 -13.94
N ARG A 137 -5.32 0.69 -13.00
CA ARG A 137 -6.34 -0.04 -12.24
C ARG A 137 -7.12 0.86 -11.28
N ALA A 138 -6.48 1.86 -10.67
CA ALA A 138 -7.17 2.83 -9.83
C ALA A 138 -8.18 3.65 -10.65
N LEU A 139 -7.81 4.08 -11.87
CA LEU A 139 -8.74 4.78 -12.77
C LEU A 139 -9.93 3.89 -13.15
N LEU A 140 -9.67 2.61 -13.48
CA LEU A 140 -10.73 1.65 -13.79
C LEU A 140 -11.69 1.46 -12.60
N TYR A 141 -11.16 1.27 -11.39
CA TYR A 141 -11.99 1.12 -10.20
C TYR A 141 -12.76 2.39 -9.86
N ASP A 142 -12.19 3.57 -10.08
CA ASP A 142 -12.91 4.83 -9.87
C ASP A 142 -14.12 4.94 -10.80
N ALA A 143 -13.94 4.65 -12.10
CA ALA A 143 -15.01 4.63 -13.08
C ALA A 143 -16.14 3.64 -12.70
N GLN A 144 -15.76 2.42 -12.29
CA GLN A 144 -16.71 1.39 -11.85
C GLN A 144 -17.46 1.79 -10.58
N LEU A 145 -16.77 2.38 -9.60
CA LEU A 145 -17.40 2.81 -8.36
C LEU A 145 -18.41 3.94 -8.60
N ARG A 146 -18.09 4.88 -9.50
CA ARG A 146 -19.03 5.94 -9.92
C ARG A 146 -20.23 5.37 -10.66
N SER A 147 -20.03 4.47 -11.63
CA SER A 147 -21.13 3.86 -12.37
C SER A 147 -22.07 3.07 -11.46
N CYS A 148 -21.52 2.41 -10.43
CA CYS A 148 -22.30 1.69 -9.42
C CYS A 148 -22.85 2.56 -8.29
N ARG A 149 -22.65 3.89 -8.31
CA ARG A 149 -23.04 4.84 -7.23
C ARG A 149 -22.52 4.41 -5.86
N ARG A 150 -21.28 3.91 -5.81
CA ARG A 150 -20.63 3.40 -4.59
C ARG A 150 -19.63 4.38 -3.98
N ILE A 151 -19.33 5.49 -4.64
CA ILE A 151 -18.60 6.66 -4.13
C ILE A 151 -19.31 7.94 -4.58
#